data_AF-A0A9E0IV40-F1
#
_entry.id   AF-A0A9E0IV40-F1
#
_cell.length_a   1.000
_cell.length_b   1.000
_cell.length_c   1.000
_cell.angle_alpha   90.00
_cell.angle_beta   90.00
_cell.angle_gamma   90.00
#
_symmetry.space_group_name_H-M   'P 1'
#
loop_
_entity.id
_entity.type
_entity.pdbx_description
1 polymer ?
#
loop_
_entity_poly.entity_id
_entity_poly.type
_entity_poly.pdbx_seq_one_letter_code
_entity_poly.pdbx_strand_id
1 'polypeptide(L)'
;MSTILAGHAGLALASVLATALGACAVDDAPAAPSWQVDVLPIIAGNCVRCHSVPRRGGAGARLDTFVDASPLATTMQRRVSRVGLLTSPTESYMPPGRSLAAYELAVLENWAASADTDGRGQRGAGRADNQPPSVVVTDLAITSSTVSLRYDLADADHDYVTGTVVAVRGSEEDNLGFLIPGVDELSGSIDAERPGGDWRIELRLDDGADIDGPDGDDDYLVVELGTLIKDPPPPAATSEGR
;
A
#
# COMPACT_ATOMS: atom_id res chain seq x y z
N MET A 1 -28.35 -69.84 -32.12
CA MET A 1 -28.13 -69.58 -30.68
C MET A 1 -27.54 -68.18 -30.59
N SER A 2 -28.39 -67.19 -30.31
CA SER A 2 -28.03 -65.77 -30.27
C SER A 2 -28.14 -65.30 -28.84
N THR A 3 -27.03 -64.87 -28.26
CA THR A 3 -26.97 -64.32 -26.90
C THR A 3 -26.84 -62.82 -27.00
N ILE A 4 -27.87 -62.11 -26.51
CA ILE A 4 -27.95 -60.65 -26.42
C ILE A 4 -27.22 -60.21 -25.13
N LEU A 5 -26.20 -59.36 -25.25
CA LEU A 5 -25.55 -58.67 -24.13
C LEU A 5 -26.07 -57.23 -24.09
N ALA A 6 -26.90 -56.93 -23.09
CA ALA A 6 -27.35 -55.58 -22.76
C ALA A 6 -26.87 -55.19 -21.36
N GLY A 7 -26.36 -53.96 -21.25
CA GLY A 7 -26.56 -53.13 -20.06
C GLY A 7 -25.39 -52.98 -19.09
N HIS A 8 -24.52 -51.97 -19.30
CA HIS A 8 -23.71 -51.34 -18.23
C HIS A 8 -23.38 -49.85 -18.55
N ALA A 9 -24.36 -49.06 -19.02
CA ALA A 9 -24.13 -47.64 -19.38
C ALA A 9 -24.68 -46.62 -18.35
N GLY A 10 -25.06 -47.06 -17.14
CA GLY A 10 -25.91 -46.26 -16.24
C GLY A 10 -25.31 -45.73 -14.93
N LEU A 11 -24.04 -45.96 -14.61
CA LEU A 11 -23.53 -45.75 -13.24
C LEU A 11 -22.35 -44.76 -13.08
N ALA A 12 -21.85 -44.14 -14.17
CA ALA A 12 -20.69 -43.24 -14.08
C ALA A 12 -21.02 -41.75 -13.92
N LEU A 13 -22.30 -41.35 -14.07
CA LEU A 13 -22.67 -39.91 -14.11
C LEU A 13 -23.00 -39.29 -12.74
N ALA A 14 -23.18 -40.10 -11.69
CA ALA A 14 -23.60 -39.60 -10.38
C ALA A 14 -22.44 -39.15 -9.47
N SER A 15 -21.19 -39.56 -9.73
CA SER A 15 -20.04 -39.24 -8.86
C SER A 15 -19.37 -37.89 -9.16
N VAL A 16 -19.62 -37.26 -10.31
CA VAL A 16 -18.98 -35.98 -10.66
C VAL A 16 -19.67 -34.77 -10.00
N LEU A 17 -20.94 -34.89 -9.62
CA LEU A 17 -21.71 -33.78 -9.04
C LEU A 17 -21.42 -33.54 -7.55
N ALA A 18 -20.98 -34.56 -6.80
CA ALA A 18 -20.76 -34.44 -5.35
C ALA A 18 -19.43 -33.75 -4.99
N THR A 19 -18.43 -33.78 -5.87
CA THR A 19 -17.12 -33.13 -5.66
C THR A 19 -17.11 -31.64 -5.97
N ALA A 20 -18.12 -31.12 -6.69
CA ALA A 20 -18.18 -29.70 -7.05
C ALA A 20 -18.68 -28.79 -5.90
N LEU A 21 -19.30 -29.36 -4.86
CA LEU A 21 -19.86 -28.58 -3.74
C LEU A 21 -18.91 -28.39 -2.55
N GLY A 22 -17.79 -29.13 -2.51
CA GLY A 22 -16.79 -29.03 -1.42
C GLY A 22 -15.65 -28.03 -1.67
N ALA A 23 -15.54 -27.48 -2.88
CA ALA A 23 -14.41 -26.64 -3.29
C ALA A 23 -14.59 -25.14 -3.01
N CYS A 24 -15.68 -24.74 -2.36
CA CYS A 24 -15.94 -23.34 -1.98
C CYS A 24 -15.82 -23.10 -0.47
N ALA A 25 -15.14 -23.97 0.26
CA ALA A 25 -14.74 -23.64 1.63
C ALA A 25 -13.76 -22.46 1.53
N VAL A 26 -14.22 -21.28 1.91
CA VAL A 26 -13.34 -20.13 2.15
C VAL A 26 -12.47 -20.55 3.32
N ASP A 27 -11.15 -20.51 3.14
CA ASP A 27 -10.23 -20.81 4.23
C ASP A 27 -10.54 -19.91 5.44
N ASP A 28 -10.37 -20.46 6.64
CA ASP A 28 -10.50 -19.67 7.85
C ASP A 28 -9.43 -18.56 7.87
N ALA A 29 -9.77 -17.40 8.45
CA ALA A 29 -8.80 -16.32 8.60
C ALA A 29 -7.60 -16.79 9.45
N PRO A 30 -6.35 -16.48 9.04
CA PRO A 30 -5.17 -16.89 9.79
C PRO A 30 -5.18 -16.32 11.21
N ALA A 31 -4.80 -17.13 12.19
CA ALA A 31 -4.73 -16.70 13.59
C ALA A 31 -3.65 -15.64 13.85
N ALA A 32 -2.61 -15.59 12.99
CA ALA A 32 -1.56 -14.58 13.00
C ALA A 32 -1.37 -14.05 11.56
N PRO A 33 -2.24 -13.14 11.11
CA PRO A 33 -2.16 -12.59 9.76
C PRO A 33 -0.86 -11.81 9.55
N SER A 34 -0.28 -11.89 8.35
CA SER A 34 0.80 -10.99 7.96
C SER A 34 0.26 -9.75 7.26
N TRP A 35 1.02 -8.65 7.37
CA TRP A 35 0.69 -7.39 6.73
C TRP A 35 0.55 -7.56 5.23
N GLN A 36 1.58 -8.09 4.58
CA GLN A 36 1.66 -8.18 3.13
C GLN A 36 0.60 -9.11 2.53
N VAL A 37 0.41 -10.31 3.10
CA VAL A 37 -0.45 -11.35 2.52
C VAL A 37 -1.92 -11.16 2.86
N ASP A 38 -2.20 -10.80 4.12
CA ASP A 38 -3.57 -10.86 4.63
C ASP A 38 -4.20 -9.48 4.80
N VAL A 39 -3.45 -8.51 5.34
CA VAL A 39 -4.00 -7.22 5.76
C VAL A 39 -4.01 -6.19 4.64
N LEU A 40 -2.88 -6.03 3.93
CA LEU A 40 -2.71 -5.03 2.88
C LEU A 40 -3.73 -5.22 1.75
N PRO A 41 -4.04 -6.43 1.23
CA PRO A 41 -5.05 -6.58 0.20
C PRO A 41 -6.44 -6.09 0.64
N ILE A 42 -6.81 -6.32 1.90
CA ILE A 42 -8.07 -5.82 2.47
C ILE A 42 -8.03 -4.30 2.52
N ILE A 43 -6.93 -3.71 3.02
CA ILE A 43 -6.79 -2.26 3.13
C ILE A 43 -6.77 -1.60 1.75
N ALA A 44 -6.03 -2.14 0.79
CA ALA A 44 -5.94 -1.66 -0.59
C ALA A 44 -7.33 -1.66 -1.27
N GLY A 45 -8.07 -2.77 -1.14
CA GLY A 45 -9.40 -2.91 -1.74
C GLY A 45 -10.48 -2.03 -1.10
N ASN A 46 -10.33 -1.64 0.16
CA ASN A 46 -11.43 -1.06 0.95
C ASN A 46 -11.17 0.35 1.51
N CYS A 47 -9.93 0.66 1.87
CA CYS A 47 -9.57 1.79 2.71
C CYS A 47 -8.73 2.83 1.96
N VAL A 48 -7.76 2.36 1.15
CA VAL A 48 -6.75 3.19 0.48
C VAL A 48 -7.35 4.29 -0.38
N ARG A 49 -8.50 4.07 -1.03
CA ARG A 49 -9.18 5.12 -1.81
C ARG A 49 -9.38 6.44 -1.06
N CYS A 50 -9.64 6.38 0.24
CA CYS A 50 -9.80 7.56 1.10
C CYS A 50 -8.56 7.82 1.95
N HIS A 51 -7.89 6.74 2.37
CA HIS A 51 -6.77 6.75 3.30
C HIS A 51 -5.38 6.64 2.65
N SER A 52 -5.25 6.95 1.35
CA SER A 52 -3.95 7.13 0.70
C SER A 52 -3.54 8.60 0.64
N VAL A 53 -2.45 8.91 -0.05
CA VAL A 53 -2.08 10.28 -0.41
C VAL A 53 -2.42 10.57 -1.87
N PRO A 54 -3.10 11.70 -2.19
CA PRO A 54 -3.71 12.65 -1.25
C PRO A 54 -4.95 12.06 -0.57
N ARG A 55 -5.11 12.34 0.73
CA ARG A 55 -6.27 11.90 1.52
C ARG A 55 -7.56 12.51 0.97
N ARG A 56 -8.62 11.70 0.89
CA ARG A 56 -9.92 12.11 0.34
C ARG A 56 -11.02 12.00 1.38
N GLY A 57 -12.06 12.82 1.25
CA GLY A 57 -13.25 12.75 2.10
C GLY A 57 -12.99 13.04 3.59
N GLY A 58 -11.93 13.77 3.92
CA GLY A 58 -11.57 14.10 5.31
C GLY A 58 -10.98 12.93 6.11
N ALA A 59 -10.54 11.86 5.44
CA ALA A 59 -9.80 10.79 6.09
C ALA A 59 -8.59 11.35 6.85
N GLY A 60 -8.41 10.89 8.09
CA GLY A 60 -7.37 11.41 8.98
C GLY A 60 -5.99 10.84 8.67
N ALA A 61 -5.85 9.52 8.81
CA ALA A 61 -4.57 8.84 8.67
C ALA A 61 -4.38 8.18 7.30
N ARG A 62 -3.11 8.05 6.92
CA ARG A 62 -2.65 7.23 5.80
C ARG A 62 -2.69 5.75 6.20
N LEU A 63 -3.04 4.84 5.29
CA LEU A 63 -3.16 3.39 5.57
C LEU A 63 -2.52 2.49 4.51
N ASP A 64 -1.97 3.05 3.44
CA ASP A 64 -1.41 2.31 2.31
C ASP A 64 0.04 1.82 2.52
N THR A 65 0.61 2.02 3.71
CA THR A 65 1.94 1.50 4.11
C THR A 65 1.84 0.83 5.48
N PHE A 66 2.77 -0.09 5.78
CA PHE A 66 2.82 -0.72 7.10
C PHE A 66 3.11 0.29 8.22
N VAL A 67 4.06 1.19 7.99
CA VAL A 67 4.49 2.21 8.96
C VAL A 67 3.32 3.09 9.41
N ASP A 68 2.44 3.48 8.47
CA ASP A 68 1.29 4.33 8.77
C ASP A 68 0.10 3.55 9.32
N ALA A 69 -0.11 2.32 8.86
CA ALA A 69 -1.26 1.50 9.25
C ALA A 69 -1.05 0.76 10.58
N SER A 70 0.15 0.27 10.86
CA SER A 70 0.42 -0.56 12.05
C SER A 70 0.03 0.10 13.36
N PRO A 71 0.31 1.41 13.62
CA PRO A 71 -0.09 2.06 14.88
C PRO A 71 -1.61 2.21 15.03
N LEU A 72 -2.36 1.94 13.96
CA LEU A 72 -3.81 2.07 13.90
C LEU A 72 -4.53 0.73 13.90
N ALA A 73 -3.84 -0.41 14.02
CA ALA A 73 -4.44 -1.75 13.96
C ALA A 73 -5.68 -1.89 14.84
N THR A 74 -5.57 -1.59 16.13
CA THR A 74 -6.72 -1.67 17.07
C THR A 74 -7.80 -0.62 16.76
N THR A 75 -7.41 0.56 16.29
CA THR A 75 -8.36 1.62 15.93
C THR A 75 -9.16 1.25 14.68
N MET A 76 -8.50 0.68 13.68
CA MET A 76 -9.14 0.18 12.46
C MET A 76 -10.14 -0.92 12.81
N GLN A 77 -9.74 -1.93 13.59
CA GLN A 77 -10.63 -3.01 14.03
C GLN A 77 -11.90 -2.46 14.70
N ARG A 78 -11.77 -1.47 15.60
CA ARG A 78 -12.92 -0.85 16.27
C ARG A 78 -13.82 -0.05 15.32
N ARG A 79 -13.27 0.53 14.25
CA ARG A 79 -14.05 1.34 13.29
C ARG A 79 -14.78 0.47 12.27
N VAL A 80 -14.16 -0.61 11.79
CA VAL A 80 -14.77 -1.51 10.80
C VAL A 80 -15.80 -2.45 11.42
N SER A 81 -15.67 -2.78 12.72
CA SER A 81 -16.62 -3.64 13.45
C SER A 81 -17.90 -2.93 13.90
N ARG A 82 -17.98 -1.59 13.82
CA ARG A 82 -19.13 -0.78 14.25
C ARG A 82 -20.32 -0.79 13.28
N VAL A 83 -20.57 -1.92 12.62
CA VAL A 83 -21.77 -2.10 11.77
C VAL A 83 -23.00 -2.10 12.68
N GLY A 84 -23.66 -0.95 12.81
CA GLY A 84 -24.94 -0.82 13.53
C GLY A 84 -24.88 -0.28 14.97
N LEU A 85 -23.71 0.09 15.49
CA LEU A 85 -23.54 0.69 16.83
C LEU A 85 -23.06 2.14 16.80
N LEU A 86 -23.26 2.86 15.68
CA LEU A 86 -22.93 4.27 15.60
C LEU A 86 -23.83 5.05 16.58
N THR A 87 -23.29 5.34 17.76
CA THR A 87 -23.95 6.13 18.80
C THR A 87 -23.93 7.63 18.48
N SER A 88 -23.22 8.03 17.42
CA SER A 88 -23.17 9.41 16.95
C SER A 88 -23.73 9.53 15.52
N PRO A 89 -24.68 10.44 15.25
CA PRO A 89 -25.16 10.73 13.90
C PRO A 89 -24.09 11.32 12.98
N THR A 90 -22.90 11.64 13.51
CA THR A 90 -21.76 12.17 12.74
C THR A 90 -20.72 11.11 12.38
N GLU A 91 -20.78 9.91 12.96
CA GLU A 91 -19.79 8.87 12.69
C GLU A 91 -20.25 8.08 11.46
N SER A 92 -19.49 8.16 10.36
CA SER A 92 -19.77 7.38 9.15
C SER A 92 -19.22 5.96 9.28
N TYR A 93 -19.94 4.99 8.73
CA TYR A 93 -19.49 3.61 8.63
C TYR A 93 -18.24 3.51 7.74
N MET A 94 -17.29 2.64 8.11
CA MET A 94 -16.06 2.40 7.36
C MET A 94 -15.98 0.92 6.91
N PRO A 95 -15.68 0.64 5.64
CA PRO A 95 -15.55 1.61 4.54
C PRO A 95 -16.91 2.18 4.10
N PRO A 96 -16.96 3.39 3.52
CA PRO A 96 -18.22 3.96 3.05
C PRO A 96 -18.79 3.14 1.89
N GLY A 97 -20.10 2.85 1.93
CA GLY A 97 -20.83 2.21 0.83
C GLY A 97 -20.78 0.68 0.80
N ARG A 98 -20.01 0.02 1.67
CA ARG A 98 -20.09 -1.43 1.85
C ARG A 98 -19.63 -1.87 3.24
N SER A 99 -20.14 -3.01 3.69
CA SER A 99 -19.54 -3.74 4.82
C SER A 99 -18.44 -4.67 4.33
N LEU A 100 -17.42 -4.85 5.16
CA LEU A 100 -16.41 -5.89 4.97
C LEU A 100 -17.07 -7.27 5.16
N ALA A 101 -16.60 -8.27 4.42
CA ALA A 101 -17.01 -9.66 4.59
C ALA A 101 -16.54 -10.21 5.94
N ALA A 102 -17.16 -11.30 6.40
CA ALA A 102 -16.81 -11.94 7.67
C ALA A 102 -15.32 -12.35 7.72
N TYR A 103 -14.78 -12.89 6.63
CA TYR A 103 -13.36 -13.22 6.50
C TYR A 103 -12.46 -11.98 6.67
N GLU A 104 -12.76 -10.89 5.96
CA GLU A 104 -11.98 -9.65 6.03
C GLU A 104 -11.99 -9.06 7.45
N LEU A 105 -13.15 -9.09 8.13
CA LEU A 105 -13.26 -8.65 9.52
C LEU A 105 -12.42 -9.53 10.46
N ALA A 106 -12.47 -10.85 10.29
CA ALA A 106 -11.72 -11.80 11.10
C ALA A 106 -10.19 -11.61 10.93
N VAL A 107 -9.71 -11.35 9.71
CA VAL A 107 -8.30 -11.01 9.46
C VAL A 107 -7.90 -9.74 10.22
N LEU A 108 -8.67 -8.66 10.10
CA LEU A 108 -8.36 -7.40 10.79
C LEU A 108 -8.46 -7.52 12.32
N GLU A 109 -9.36 -8.37 12.82
CA GLU A 109 -9.48 -8.68 14.24
C GLU A 109 -8.27 -9.46 14.75
N ASN A 110 -7.86 -10.53 14.06
CA ASN A 110 -6.69 -11.32 14.43
C ASN A 110 -5.40 -10.49 14.34
N TRP A 111 -5.27 -9.64 13.33
CA TRP A 111 -4.12 -8.73 13.22
C TRP A 111 -4.08 -7.71 14.35
N ALA A 112 -5.21 -7.09 14.70
CA ALA A 112 -5.29 -6.19 15.85
C ALA A 112 -5.04 -6.91 17.19
N ALA A 113 -5.44 -8.18 17.32
CA ALA A 113 -5.17 -9.00 18.49
C ALA A 113 -3.68 -9.39 18.61
N SER A 114 -2.95 -9.43 17.49
CA SER A 114 -1.50 -9.67 17.47
C SER A 114 -0.66 -8.45 17.85
N ALA A 115 -1.29 -7.28 18.02
CA ALA A 115 -0.58 -6.03 18.23
C ALA A 115 0.34 -6.05 19.46
N ASP A 116 1.46 -5.33 19.38
CA ASP A 116 2.42 -5.21 20.48
C ASP A 116 1.87 -4.40 21.67
N THR A 117 2.71 -4.16 22.68
CA THR A 117 2.34 -3.39 23.88
C THR A 117 1.99 -1.93 23.58
N ASP A 118 2.43 -1.39 22.44
CA ASP A 118 2.10 -0.05 21.98
C ASP A 118 0.86 -0.03 21.08
N GLY A 119 0.24 -1.19 20.86
CA GLY A 119 -0.94 -1.37 20.02
C GLY A 119 -0.64 -1.35 18.52
N ARG A 120 0.61 -1.56 18.13
CA ARG A 120 1.03 -1.64 16.72
C ARG A 120 0.82 -3.06 16.19
N GLY A 121 0.10 -3.18 15.07
CA GLY A 121 -0.06 -4.45 14.38
C GLY A 121 1.29 -5.01 13.92
N GLN A 122 1.45 -6.33 14.00
CA GLN A 122 2.69 -7.00 13.61
C GLN A 122 2.81 -7.08 12.08
N ARG A 123 4.02 -6.97 11.54
CA ARG A 123 4.26 -7.17 10.10
C ARG A 123 4.02 -8.63 9.70
N GLY A 124 4.37 -9.57 10.58
CA GLY A 124 4.27 -11.00 10.30
C GLY A 124 5.31 -11.46 9.27
N ALA A 125 5.18 -12.70 8.81
CA ALA A 125 6.08 -13.23 7.78
C ALA A 125 5.72 -12.64 6.40
N GLY A 126 6.73 -12.14 5.69
CA GLY A 126 6.60 -11.79 4.28
C GLY A 126 6.39 -13.03 3.40
N ARG A 127 6.04 -12.78 2.13
CA ARG A 127 5.90 -13.84 1.13
C ARG A 127 7.27 -14.45 0.79
N ALA A 128 7.34 -15.77 0.70
CA ALA A 128 8.58 -16.45 0.31
C ALA A 128 8.91 -16.24 -1.19
N ASP A 129 7.91 -15.90 -1.99
CA ASP A 129 8.02 -15.60 -3.42
C ASP A 129 8.05 -14.10 -3.73
N ASN A 130 8.15 -13.22 -2.72
CA ASN A 130 8.17 -11.78 -2.89
C ASN A 130 9.19 -11.34 -3.95
N GLN A 131 8.79 -10.47 -4.86
CA GLN A 131 9.70 -9.81 -5.77
C GLN A 131 9.68 -8.31 -5.53
N PRO A 132 10.83 -7.62 -5.53
CA PRO A 132 10.83 -6.18 -5.37
C PRO A 132 10.10 -5.49 -6.54
N PRO A 133 9.45 -4.35 -6.30
CA PRO A 133 8.79 -3.61 -7.36
C PRO A 133 9.82 -3.06 -8.36
N SER A 134 9.38 -2.85 -9.59
CA SER A 134 10.18 -2.28 -10.67
C SER A 134 9.56 -1.00 -11.20
N VAL A 135 10.40 -0.06 -11.58
CA VAL A 135 9.97 1.20 -12.19
C VAL A 135 10.81 1.50 -13.42
N VAL A 136 10.15 1.90 -14.49
CA VAL A 136 10.77 2.42 -15.70
C VAL A 136 10.41 3.89 -15.82
N VAL A 137 11.40 4.76 -15.68
CA VAL A 137 11.22 6.20 -15.89
C VAL A 137 11.37 6.49 -17.38
N THR A 138 10.28 6.90 -18.01
CA THR A 138 10.20 7.13 -19.46
C THR A 138 10.47 8.58 -19.85
N ASP A 139 10.22 9.51 -18.93
CA ASP A 139 10.55 10.92 -19.08
C ASP A 139 10.95 11.49 -17.71
N LEU A 140 11.98 12.33 -17.68
CA LEU A 140 12.46 12.99 -16.46
C LEU A 140 12.96 14.39 -16.81
N ALA A 141 12.29 15.39 -16.24
CA ALA A 141 12.68 16.78 -16.32
C ALA A 141 12.97 17.31 -14.91
N ILE A 142 14.22 17.73 -14.70
CA ILE A 142 14.67 18.38 -13.46
C ILE A 142 15.08 19.81 -13.81
N THR A 143 14.42 20.78 -13.21
CA THR A 143 14.78 22.21 -13.28
C THR A 143 15.38 22.66 -11.95
N SER A 144 15.74 23.94 -11.80
CA SER A 144 16.29 24.48 -10.55
C SER A 144 15.33 24.40 -9.35
N SER A 145 14.04 24.16 -9.57
CA SER A 145 13.04 24.06 -8.51
C SER A 145 12.03 22.92 -8.67
N THR A 146 11.90 22.34 -9.87
CA THR A 146 10.81 21.42 -10.19
C THR A 146 11.35 20.10 -10.70
N VAL A 147 10.70 19.01 -10.31
CA VAL A 147 10.91 17.67 -10.85
C VAL A 147 9.60 17.22 -11.46
N SER A 148 9.63 16.84 -12.73
CA SER A 148 8.51 16.19 -13.42
C SER A 148 9.00 14.88 -14.00
N LEU A 149 8.25 13.80 -13.80
CA LEU A 149 8.63 12.49 -14.30
C LEU A 149 7.41 11.70 -14.78
N ARG A 150 7.62 10.91 -15.84
CA ARG A 150 6.68 9.90 -16.30
C ARG A 150 7.27 8.52 -16.07
N TYR A 151 6.43 7.59 -15.62
CA TYR A 151 6.90 6.30 -15.14
C TYR A 151 5.90 5.18 -15.41
N ASP A 152 6.43 3.98 -15.59
CA ASP A 152 5.69 2.72 -15.55
C ASP A 152 6.12 1.96 -14.30
N LEU A 153 5.16 1.72 -13.40
CA LEU A 153 5.36 0.95 -12.17
C LEU A 153 4.81 -0.47 -12.37
N ALA A 154 5.60 -1.48 -12.03
CA ALA A 154 5.21 -2.88 -12.15
C ALA A 154 5.75 -3.70 -10.99
N ASP A 155 4.93 -4.66 -10.56
CA ASP A 155 5.27 -5.64 -9.53
C ASP A 155 5.06 -7.04 -10.09
N ALA A 156 6.04 -7.93 -9.93
CA ALA A 156 6.04 -9.21 -10.63
C ALA A 156 5.07 -10.22 -10.02
N ASP A 157 4.79 -10.11 -8.73
CA ASP A 157 3.83 -10.90 -7.97
C ASP A 157 2.53 -10.16 -7.66
N HIS A 158 2.35 -9.01 -8.32
CA HIS A 158 1.14 -8.18 -8.36
C HIS A 158 0.73 -7.59 -7.02
N ASP A 159 1.71 -7.29 -6.17
CA ASP A 159 1.48 -6.60 -4.92
C ASP A 159 1.12 -5.13 -5.15
N TYR A 160 0.49 -4.54 -4.14
CA TYR A 160 0.10 -3.14 -4.19
C TYR A 160 1.31 -2.26 -3.90
N VAL A 161 1.82 -1.57 -4.92
CA VAL A 161 3.00 -0.70 -4.79
C VAL A 161 2.60 0.75 -4.56
N THR A 162 3.19 1.36 -3.54
CA THR A 162 3.21 2.82 -3.35
C THR A 162 4.58 3.36 -3.62
N GLY A 163 4.68 4.66 -3.88
CA GLY A 163 5.98 5.31 -3.98
C GLY A 163 5.97 6.74 -3.51
N THR A 164 7.15 7.26 -3.19
CA THR A 164 7.37 8.66 -2.87
C THR A 164 8.58 9.17 -3.63
N VAL A 165 8.46 10.34 -4.24
CA VAL A 165 9.58 11.04 -4.86
C VAL A 165 10.05 12.08 -3.86
N VAL A 166 11.34 12.01 -3.49
CA VAL A 166 11.93 12.87 -2.48
C VAL A 166 13.20 13.53 -3.01
N ALA A 167 13.44 14.76 -2.57
CA ALA A 167 14.72 15.44 -2.73
C ALA A 167 15.50 15.30 -1.42
N VAL A 168 16.73 14.81 -1.49
CA VAL A 168 17.60 14.54 -0.33
C VAL A 168 18.87 15.38 -0.42
N ARG A 169 19.24 16.02 0.69
CA ARG A 169 20.51 16.74 0.84
C ARG A 169 21.07 16.57 2.24
N GLY A 170 22.07 15.70 2.38
CA GLY A 170 22.59 15.33 3.70
C GLY A 170 21.50 14.64 4.53
N SER A 171 21.11 15.23 5.66
CA SER A 171 19.99 14.75 6.48
C SER A 171 18.67 15.49 6.20
N GLU A 172 18.65 16.42 5.25
CA GLU A 172 17.44 17.14 4.84
C GLU A 172 16.69 16.35 3.77
N GLU A 173 15.37 16.30 3.90
CA GLU A 173 14.46 15.68 2.94
C GLU A 173 13.31 16.65 2.61
N ASP A 174 12.90 16.64 1.34
CA ASP A 174 11.71 17.33 0.85
C ASP A 174 10.87 16.38 -0.01
N ASN A 175 9.58 16.22 0.35
CA ASN A 175 8.67 15.33 -0.37
C ASN A 175 8.13 16.06 -1.61
N LEU A 176 8.49 15.56 -2.79
CA LEU A 176 8.07 16.13 -4.08
C LEU A 176 6.73 15.58 -4.55
N GLY A 177 6.33 14.41 -4.07
CA GLY A 177 5.02 13.83 -4.32
C GLY A 177 4.98 12.32 -4.11
N PHE A 178 3.81 11.74 -4.35
CA PHE A 178 3.55 10.31 -4.17
C PHE A 178 3.21 9.66 -5.49
N LEU A 179 3.75 8.46 -5.74
CA LEU A 179 3.28 7.61 -6.82
C LEU A 179 1.96 6.99 -6.40
N ILE A 180 0.97 7.11 -7.27
CA ILE A 180 -0.38 6.59 -7.05
C ILE A 180 -0.62 5.54 -8.14
N PRO A 181 -0.97 4.29 -7.78
CA PRO A 181 -1.30 3.28 -8.77
C PRO A 181 -2.33 3.77 -9.80
N GLY A 182 -1.99 3.60 -11.08
CA GLY A 182 -2.80 4.06 -12.21
C GLY A 182 -2.59 5.52 -12.62
N VAL A 183 -1.64 6.23 -12.00
CA VAL A 183 -1.14 7.54 -12.45
C VAL A 183 0.25 7.33 -13.04
N ASP A 184 0.52 7.83 -14.25
CA ASP A 184 1.78 7.66 -14.98
C ASP A 184 2.66 8.92 -14.98
N GLU A 185 2.24 9.99 -14.31
CA GLU A 185 2.93 11.28 -14.26
C GLU A 185 2.93 11.86 -12.85
N LEU A 186 4.08 12.38 -12.42
CA LEU A 186 4.25 13.13 -11.18
C LEU A 186 4.99 14.43 -11.47
N SER A 187 4.53 15.52 -10.85
CA SER A 187 5.28 16.78 -10.81
C SER A 187 5.30 17.33 -9.39
N GLY A 188 6.49 17.69 -8.93
CA GLY A 188 6.76 18.25 -7.61
C GLY A 188 7.73 19.42 -7.67
N SER A 189 7.77 20.23 -6.61
CA SER A 189 8.72 21.34 -6.49
C SER A 189 9.42 21.27 -5.16
N ILE A 190 10.73 21.49 -5.14
CA ILE A 190 11.46 21.76 -3.90
C ILE A 190 11.02 23.13 -3.42
N ASP A 191 10.72 23.25 -2.13
CA ASP A 191 10.31 24.52 -1.53
C ASP A 191 11.35 25.62 -1.84
N ALA A 192 10.85 26.78 -2.27
CA ALA A 192 11.67 27.95 -2.62
C ALA A 192 12.52 28.42 -1.42
N GLU A 193 12.07 28.19 -0.19
CA GLU A 193 12.78 28.55 1.04
C GLU A 193 13.93 27.61 1.37
N ARG A 194 14.04 26.45 0.70
CA ARG A 194 15.12 25.51 0.93
C ARG A 194 16.47 26.12 0.55
N PRO A 195 17.54 25.82 1.29
CA PRO A 195 18.87 26.26 0.95
C PRO A 195 19.33 25.71 -0.42
N GLY A 196 20.07 26.55 -1.17
CA GLY A 196 20.69 26.15 -2.44
C GLY A 196 21.71 25.02 -2.26
N GLY A 197 22.09 24.38 -3.36
CA GLY A 197 23.03 23.26 -3.40
C GLY A 197 22.49 22.07 -4.20
N ASP A 198 23.19 20.94 -4.07
CA ASP A 198 22.90 19.73 -4.82
C ASP A 198 21.94 18.85 -4.04
N TRP A 199 20.76 18.61 -4.61
CA TRP A 199 19.72 17.75 -4.06
C TRP A 199 19.65 16.48 -4.90
N ARG A 200 19.85 15.31 -4.27
CA ARG A 200 19.64 14.03 -4.93
C ARG A 200 18.14 13.76 -5.02
N ILE A 201 17.65 13.40 -6.19
CA ILE A 201 16.26 13.02 -6.39
C ILE A 201 16.18 11.49 -6.31
N GLU A 202 15.44 11.01 -5.32
CA GLU A 202 15.21 9.59 -5.07
C GLU A 202 13.74 9.26 -5.30
N LEU A 203 13.50 8.10 -5.90
CA LEU A 203 12.22 7.44 -5.88
C LEU A 203 12.28 6.28 -4.90
N ARG A 204 11.39 6.26 -3.91
CA ARG A 204 11.26 5.20 -2.90
C ARG A 204 9.99 4.41 -3.15
N LEU A 205 10.07 3.10 -3.35
CA LEU A 205 8.93 2.22 -3.65
C LEU A 205 8.70 1.22 -2.52
N ASP A 206 7.45 1.06 -2.09
CA ASP A 206 7.02 0.14 -1.01
C ASP A 206 5.86 -0.71 -1.55
N ASP A 207 6.05 -2.02 -1.66
CA ASP A 207 5.07 -3.05 -2.07
C ASP A 207 4.34 -3.69 -0.86
N GLY A 208 4.63 -3.23 0.35
CA GLY A 208 4.18 -3.80 1.62
C GLY A 208 5.06 -4.94 2.13
N ALA A 209 5.97 -5.46 1.32
CA ALA A 209 6.97 -6.41 1.76
C ALA A 209 8.08 -5.70 2.54
N ASP A 210 8.81 -6.51 3.29
CA ASP A 210 10.10 -6.09 3.84
C ASP A 210 11.17 -6.38 2.78
N ILE A 211 11.80 -5.34 2.21
CA ILE A 211 12.67 -5.51 1.04
C ILE A 211 13.99 -6.17 1.42
N ASP A 212 14.46 -5.98 2.65
CA ASP A 212 15.64 -6.64 3.21
C ASP A 212 15.31 -7.82 4.15
N GLY A 213 14.02 -8.20 4.22
CA GLY A 213 13.51 -9.35 4.97
C GLY A 213 13.13 -9.00 6.41
N PRO A 214 12.51 -9.92 7.19
CA PRO A 214 11.71 -9.61 8.38
C PRO A 214 12.42 -8.90 9.56
N ASP A 215 13.74 -8.71 9.48
CA ASP A 215 14.57 -8.00 10.47
C ASP A 215 15.06 -6.64 9.95
N GLY A 216 14.66 -6.27 8.73
CA GLY A 216 15.08 -5.09 7.99
C GLY A 216 14.44 -3.80 8.48
N ASP A 217 15.17 -2.70 8.37
CA ASP A 217 14.68 -1.35 8.67
C ASP A 217 14.38 -0.52 7.41
N ASP A 218 14.71 -1.05 6.23
CA ASP A 218 14.52 -0.39 4.94
C ASP A 218 13.25 -0.89 4.23
N ASP A 219 12.12 -0.24 4.56
CA ASP A 219 10.80 -0.55 4.01
C ASP A 219 10.60 -0.17 2.51
N TYR A 220 11.65 0.19 1.76
CA TYR A 220 11.50 0.70 0.41
C TYR A 220 12.70 0.50 -0.53
N LEU A 221 12.42 0.25 -1.81
CA LEU A 221 13.41 0.24 -2.89
C LEU A 221 13.75 1.69 -3.26
N VAL A 222 15.02 2.06 -3.16
CA VAL A 222 15.52 3.38 -3.58
C VAL A 222 16.03 3.32 -5.02
N VAL A 223 15.47 4.16 -5.88
CA VAL A 223 15.92 4.40 -7.26
C VAL A 223 16.39 5.83 -7.38
N GLU A 224 17.69 6.03 -7.62
CA GLU A 224 18.26 7.36 -7.84
C GLU A 224 17.87 7.87 -9.25
N LEU A 225 17.16 9.00 -9.30
CA LEU A 225 16.67 9.60 -10.55
C LEU A 225 17.65 10.63 -11.12
N GLY A 226 18.41 11.30 -10.26
CA GLY A 226 19.40 12.30 -10.66
C GLY A 226 19.67 13.34 -9.59
N THR A 227 20.18 14.50 -10.00
CA THR A 227 20.53 15.60 -9.10
C THR A 227 19.87 16.90 -9.59
N LEU A 228 19.22 17.61 -8.67
CA LEU A 228 18.72 18.96 -8.85
C LEU A 228 19.73 19.95 -8.24
N ILE A 229 20.20 20.90 -9.03
CA ILE A 229 21.07 21.98 -8.55
C ILE A 229 20.19 23.20 -8.28
N LYS A 230 20.04 23.55 -7.00
CA LYS A 230 19.26 24.72 -6.57
C LYS A 230 20.22 25.90 -6.38
N ASP A 231 19.95 27.01 -7.06
CA ASP A 231 20.75 28.22 -6.87
C ASP A 231 20.68 28.70 -5.41
N PRO A 232 21.78 29.23 -4.84
CA PRO A 232 21.72 29.87 -3.55
C PRO A 232 20.75 31.07 -3.59
N PRO A 233 20.04 31.37 -2.48
CA PRO A 233 19.21 32.55 -2.43
C PRO A 233 20.07 33.80 -2.75
N PRO A 234 19.53 34.80 -3.48
CA PRO A 234 20.26 36.02 -3.72
C PRO A 234 20.72 36.63 -2.39
N PRO A 235 21.92 37.22 -2.32
CA PRO A 235 22.40 37.83 -1.09
C PRO A 235 21.36 38.82 -0.56
N ALA A 236 21.09 38.79 0.75
CA ALA A 236 20.16 39.72 1.37
C ALA A 236 20.55 41.16 0.96
N ALA A 237 19.59 41.91 0.41
CA ALA A 237 19.84 43.29 0.02
C ALA A 237 20.37 44.04 1.24
N THR A 238 21.64 44.44 1.21
CA THR A 238 22.21 45.27 2.26
C THR A 238 21.40 46.55 2.29
N SER A 239 20.71 46.82 3.40
CA SER A 239 20.01 48.09 3.58
C SER A 239 21.09 49.17 3.61
N GLU A 240 21.34 49.79 2.46
CA GLU A 240 22.18 50.98 2.40
C GLU A 240 21.50 52.03 3.29
N GLY A 241 22.20 52.39 4.37
CA GLY A 241 21.70 53.26 5.42
C GLY A 241 21.12 54.54 4.82
N ARG A 242 19.83 54.76 5.08
CA ARG A 242 19.21 56.08 4.98
C ARG A 242 19.42 56.84 6.28
#